data_AF-A0A840AWI5-F1
#
_entry.id   AF-A0A840AWI5-F1
#
_cell.length_a   1.000
_cell.length_b   1.000
_cell.length_c   1.000
_cell.angle_alpha   90.00
_cell.angle_beta   90.00
_cell.angle_gamma   90.00
#
_symmetry.space_group_name_H-M   'P 1'
#
loop_
_entity.id
_entity.type
_entity.pdbx_description
1 polymer ?
#
loop_
_entity_poly.entity_id
_entity_poly.type
_entity_poly.pdbx_seq_one_letter_code
_entity_poly.pdbx_strand_id
1 'polypeptide(L)'
;MTSDPDGGRLVLVTSIPPRFGGSDEARQLARVGLSIADAVASFEANGFRVVSINRQGEAAGIKGYPSVEIVEVPPGGVYPNKYGPNFEQLLAFFGDAPGAIVNADIFMLASDVAAVIAAQPGKVLLARRLDVSSEASSVIGSYNRGIDGVFFSAGALAEIAADPDVGAFQLGTPYWDALIPVVASLHREVEFVAAPFLLHEIHPARWNKVEYKALREKAVRAAIAHATRWRASRPRADEFLKGLDAYLGGPFEPASERKIKDAAVYMNLWLAKIETRPSETVRVDFNDPVIARFVRQIFSHTAEALTIAKWLDAREADGETNLFQKARRFVKMMLKTRKAQRRAAKVRTLFRD
;
A
#
# COMPACT_ATOMS: atom_id res chain seq x y z
N MET A 1 32.19 -11.86 16.72
CA MET A 1 32.07 -11.78 15.25
C MET A 1 31.57 -13.12 14.76
N THR A 2 30.26 -13.29 14.75
CA THR A 2 29.59 -14.44 14.14
C THR A 2 29.35 -14.10 12.68
N SER A 3 29.95 -14.88 11.80
CA SER A 3 29.82 -14.78 10.35
C SER A 3 28.36 -14.88 9.93
N ASP A 4 27.86 -13.85 9.24
CA ASP A 4 26.53 -13.77 8.66
C ASP A 4 26.38 -14.82 7.54
N PRO A 5 25.58 -15.89 7.72
CA PRO A 5 25.45 -16.97 6.74
C PRO A 5 24.70 -16.53 5.47
N ASP A 6 23.99 -15.40 5.50
CA ASP A 6 23.06 -14.98 4.45
C ASP A 6 23.62 -13.92 3.48
N GLY A 7 24.90 -13.54 3.64
CA GLY A 7 25.62 -12.71 2.68
C GLY A 7 24.93 -11.37 2.38
N GLY A 8 24.72 -10.52 3.39
CA GLY A 8 24.42 -9.10 3.19
C GLY A 8 23.13 -8.77 2.41
N ARG A 9 22.19 -9.71 2.28
CA ARG A 9 20.88 -9.47 1.64
C ARG A 9 20.04 -8.54 2.51
N LEU A 10 19.32 -7.62 1.87
CA LEU A 10 18.41 -6.73 2.57
C LEU A 10 17.17 -7.47 3.04
N VAL A 11 16.56 -6.99 4.12
CA VAL A 11 15.34 -7.60 4.66
C VAL A 11 14.11 -7.04 3.97
N LEU A 12 13.19 -7.92 3.59
CA LEU A 12 11.81 -7.58 3.30
C LEU A 12 10.90 -8.20 4.35
N VAL A 13 10.15 -7.35 5.06
CA VAL A 13 9.13 -7.78 6.01
C VAL A 13 7.77 -7.82 5.36
N THR A 14 7.05 -8.90 5.63
CA THR A 14 5.65 -9.09 5.28
C THR A 14 4.87 -9.71 6.45
N SER A 15 3.60 -10.05 6.25
CA SER A 15 2.79 -10.81 7.21
C SER A 15 1.95 -11.85 6.48
N ILE A 16 2.44 -13.09 6.45
CA ILE A 16 1.76 -14.21 5.81
C ILE A 16 0.56 -14.61 6.69
N PRO A 17 -0.68 -14.63 6.15
CA PRO A 17 -1.85 -15.01 6.93
C PRO A 17 -1.76 -16.49 7.36
N PRO A 18 -2.03 -16.82 8.64
CA PRO A 18 -2.01 -18.21 9.10
C PRO A 18 -3.16 -19.03 8.51
N ARG A 19 -2.93 -20.34 8.37
CA ARG A 19 -3.89 -21.35 7.93
C ARG A 19 -4.11 -22.36 9.07
N PHE A 20 -5.28 -22.29 9.68
CA PHE A 20 -5.69 -23.20 10.76
C PHE A 20 -6.79 -24.17 10.31
N GLY A 21 -6.94 -24.45 9.01
CA GLY A 21 -8.09 -25.17 8.47
C GLY A 21 -9.23 -24.28 7.99
N GLY A 22 -10.23 -24.92 7.37
CA GLY A 22 -11.52 -24.30 7.05
C GLY A 22 -11.58 -23.57 5.71
N SER A 23 -12.60 -22.73 5.56
CA SER A 23 -12.95 -22.08 4.28
C SER A 23 -11.90 -21.07 3.79
N ASP A 24 -11.17 -20.42 4.71
CA ASP A 24 -10.11 -19.48 4.34
C ASP A 24 -8.87 -20.20 3.79
N GLU A 25 -8.49 -21.35 4.35
CA GLU A 25 -7.41 -22.19 3.83
C GLU A 25 -7.80 -22.82 2.49
N ALA A 26 -8.99 -23.42 2.39
CA ALA A 26 -9.49 -23.99 1.14
C ALA A 26 -9.51 -22.94 0.00
N ARG A 27 -9.88 -21.69 0.31
CA ARG A 27 -9.84 -20.59 -0.65
C ARG A 27 -8.43 -20.20 -1.06
N GLN A 28 -7.48 -20.14 -0.12
CA GLN A 28 -6.09 -19.81 -0.46
C GLN A 28 -5.47 -20.90 -1.36
N LEU A 29 -5.78 -22.18 -1.09
CA LEU A 29 -5.32 -23.31 -1.88
C LEU A 29 -6.01 -23.42 -3.25
N ALA A 30 -7.25 -22.92 -3.38
CA ALA A 30 -8.00 -22.92 -4.63
C ALA A 30 -7.66 -21.77 -5.58
N ARG A 31 -6.72 -20.88 -5.22
CA ARG A 31 -6.28 -19.79 -6.11
C ARG A 31 -5.52 -20.36 -7.30
N VAL A 32 -5.93 -19.96 -8.51
CA VAL A 32 -5.30 -20.36 -9.79
C VAL A 32 -4.32 -19.27 -10.27
N GLY A 33 -4.35 -18.09 -9.65
CA GLY A 33 -3.51 -16.93 -9.95
C GLY A 33 -2.20 -16.88 -9.16
N LEU A 34 -1.79 -15.68 -8.75
CA LEU A 34 -0.51 -15.44 -8.05
C LEU A 34 -0.64 -15.88 -6.59
N SER A 35 0.08 -16.94 -6.22
CA SER A 35 0.09 -17.44 -4.85
C SER A 35 1.03 -16.63 -3.96
N ILE A 36 0.87 -16.78 -2.63
CA ILE A 36 1.84 -16.21 -1.66
C ILE A 36 3.23 -16.83 -1.86
N ALA A 37 3.32 -18.09 -2.34
CA ALA A 37 4.61 -18.70 -2.63
C ALA A 37 5.30 -18.01 -3.83
N ASP A 38 4.53 -17.65 -4.86
CA ASP A 38 5.04 -16.86 -5.99
C ASP A 38 5.49 -15.47 -5.53
N ALA A 39 4.73 -14.83 -4.63
CA ALA A 39 5.11 -13.57 -4.01
C ALA A 39 6.44 -13.65 -3.26
N VAL A 40 6.59 -14.64 -2.36
CA VAL A 40 7.85 -14.87 -1.61
C VAL A 40 9.03 -15.11 -2.56
N ALA A 41 8.87 -16.00 -3.55
CA ALA A 41 9.91 -16.27 -4.53
C ALA A 41 10.30 -15.01 -5.32
N SER A 42 9.33 -14.15 -5.65
CA SER A 42 9.58 -12.90 -6.35
C SER A 42 10.38 -11.89 -5.49
N PHE A 43 10.16 -11.87 -4.18
CA PHE A 43 10.94 -11.04 -3.25
C PHE A 43 12.38 -11.52 -3.15
N GLU A 44 12.59 -12.83 -3.03
CA GLU A 44 13.92 -13.45 -2.97
C GLU A 44 14.71 -13.24 -4.26
N ALA A 45 14.04 -13.33 -5.41
CA ALA A 45 14.64 -13.03 -6.72
C ALA A 45 15.08 -11.57 -6.86
N ASN A 46 14.43 -10.65 -6.13
CA ASN A 46 14.82 -9.23 -6.04
C ASN A 46 15.92 -8.97 -4.99
N GLY A 47 16.55 -10.02 -4.45
CA GLY A 47 17.70 -9.90 -3.54
C GLY A 47 17.31 -9.69 -2.07
N PHE A 48 16.05 -9.91 -1.70
CA PHE A 48 15.60 -9.81 -0.32
C PHE A 48 15.68 -11.13 0.43
N ARG A 49 15.99 -11.05 1.72
CA ARG A 49 15.69 -12.09 2.71
C ARG A 49 14.29 -11.80 3.27
N VAL A 50 13.38 -12.77 3.16
CA VAL A 50 11.98 -12.57 3.53
C VAL A 50 11.75 -12.94 4.99
N VAL A 51 11.16 -12.03 5.74
CA VAL A 51 10.71 -12.24 7.13
C VAL A 51 9.21 -12.02 7.20
N SER A 52 8.48 -13.01 7.68
CA SER A 52 7.07 -12.86 8.02
C SER A 52 6.95 -12.50 9.49
N ILE A 53 6.59 -11.24 9.77
CA ILE A 53 6.24 -10.82 11.13
C ILE A 53 4.74 -11.01 11.33
N ASN A 54 4.40 -11.75 12.37
CA ASN A 54 3.05 -12.19 12.66
C ASN A 54 2.72 -11.99 14.12
N ARG A 55 1.43 -12.05 14.46
CA ARG A 55 1.02 -11.97 15.85
C ARG A 55 1.34 -13.27 16.56
N GLN A 56 1.57 -13.17 17.86
CA GLN A 56 1.72 -14.32 18.74
C GLN A 56 0.59 -15.33 18.56
N GLY A 57 0.96 -16.59 18.33
CA GLY A 57 0.05 -17.71 18.09
C GLY A 57 -0.27 -17.96 16.61
N GLU A 58 0.15 -17.10 15.67
CA GLU A 58 -0.09 -17.30 14.24
C GLU A 58 0.94 -18.23 13.58
N ALA A 59 2.17 -18.34 14.11
CA ALA A 59 3.25 -19.09 13.47
C ALA A 59 2.91 -20.56 13.22
N ALA A 60 2.16 -21.19 14.12
CA ALA A 60 1.72 -22.59 13.98
C ALA A 60 0.83 -22.83 12.74
N GLY A 61 0.14 -21.80 12.26
CA GLY A 61 -0.69 -21.85 11.06
C GLY A 61 0.05 -21.52 9.78
N ILE A 62 1.32 -21.09 9.83
CA ILE A 62 2.07 -20.69 8.65
C ILE A 62 2.98 -21.85 8.24
N LYS A 63 2.65 -22.50 7.13
CA LYS A 63 3.35 -23.68 6.62
C LYS A 63 3.59 -23.55 5.12
N GLY A 64 4.64 -24.21 4.63
CA GLY A 64 4.96 -24.25 3.19
C GLY A 64 5.88 -23.12 2.70
N TYR A 65 6.58 -22.43 3.61
CA TYR A 65 7.49 -21.32 3.30
C TYR A 65 8.86 -21.54 3.97
N PRO A 66 9.64 -22.57 3.57
CA PRO A 66 10.85 -22.99 4.28
C PRO A 66 11.99 -21.95 4.27
N SER A 67 11.99 -21.03 3.30
CA SER A 67 12.98 -19.95 3.19
C SER A 67 12.59 -18.69 3.98
N VAL A 68 11.37 -18.62 4.52
CA VAL A 68 10.86 -17.46 5.23
C VAL A 68 11.11 -17.61 6.72
N GLU A 69 11.80 -16.63 7.32
CA GLU A 69 11.88 -16.53 8.77
C GLU A 69 10.53 -16.07 9.31
N ILE A 70 9.99 -16.78 10.31
CA ILE A 70 8.74 -16.39 10.97
C ILE A 70 9.03 -15.85 12.35
N VAL A 71 8.62 -14.60 12.58
CA VAL A 71 8.82 -13.89 13.85
C VAL A 71 7.45 -13.53 14.41
N GLU A 72 7.21 -13.89 15.67
CA GLU A 72 5.99 -13.50 16.37
C GLU A 72 6.21 -12.27 17.24
N VAL A 73 5.23 -11.36 17.23
CA VAL A 73 5.19 -10.17 18.08
C VAL A 73 3.94 -10.16 18.96
N PRO A 74 4.00 -9.55 20.16
CA PRO A 74 2.83 -9.45 21.03
C PRO A 74 1.69 -8.66 20.37
N PRO A 75 0.44 -8.79 20.85
CA PRO A 75 -0.67 -7.99 20.36
C PRO A 75 -0.38 -6.48 20.44
N GLY A 76 -0.57 -5.77 19.33
CA GLY A 76 -0.26 -4.34 19.25
C GLY A 76 -1.10 -3.59 18.22
N GLY A 77 -1.14 -2.26 18.34
CA GLY A 77 -1.81 -1.37 17.40
C GLY A 77 -3.28 -1.08 17.73
N VAL A 78 -4.01 -0.55 16.74
CA VAL A 78 -5.40 -0.07 16.93
C VAL A 78 -6.37 -1.20 17.24
N TYR A 79 -6.18 -2.37 16.62
CA TYR A 79 -6.95 -3.59 16.85
C TYR A 79 -5.99 -4.76 17.06
N PRO A 80 -5.44 -4.92 18.28
CA PRO A 80 -4.33 -5.84 18.59
C PRO A 80 -4.53 -7.30 18.17
N ASN A 81 -5.78 -7.76 18.13
CA ASN A 81 -6.12 -9.15 17.87
C ASN A 81 -6.82 -9.39 16.53
N LYS A 82 -6.74 -8.46 15.57
CA LYS A 82 -7.47 -8.56 14.30
C LYS A 82 -6.64 -8.48 13.04
N TYR A 83 -5.73 -7.51 12.96
CA TYR A 83 -4.89 -7.29 11.78
C TYR A 83 -3.46 -7.76 12.03
N GLY A 84 -2.56 -7.53 11.09
CA GLY A 84 -1.15 -7.88 11.23
C GLY A 84 -0.43 -7.11 12.35
N PRO A 85 0.91 -7.25 12.44
CA PRO A 85 1.73 -6.45 13.33
C PRO A 85 1.59 -4.95 13.07
N ASN A 86 1.84 -4.13 14.10
CA ASN A 86 1.81 -2.67 13.96
C ASN A 86 3.15 -2.12 13.41
N PHE A 87 3.13 -0.92 12.84
CA PHE A 87 4.32 -0.30 12.24
C PHE A 87 5.43 -0.01 13.27
N GLU A 88 5.09 0.20 14.53
CA GLU A 88 6.08 0.27 15.62
C GLU A 88 6.89 -1.03 15.72
N GLN A 89 6.22 -2.18 15.76
CA GLN A 89 6.86 -3.50 15.81
C GLN A 89 7.63 -3.81 14.53
N LEU A 90 7.04 -3.49 13.37
CA LEU A 90 7.69 -3.69 12.07
C LEU A 90 8.99 -2.88 11.99
N LEU A 91 8.97 -1.60 12.33
CA LEU A 91 10.14 -0.72 12.26
C LEU A 91 11.17 -1.03 13.35
N ALA A 92 10.73 -1.45 14.54
CA ALA A 92 11.63 -1.91 15.59
C ALA A 92 12.44 -3.15 15.16
N PHE A 93 11.86 -4.03 14.34
CA PHE A 93 12.57 -5.18 13.79
C PHE A 93 13.72 -4.76 12.85
N PHE A 94 13.51 -3.74 12.02
CA PHE A 94 14.58 -3.19 11.17
C PHE A 94 15.62 -2.43 11.99
N GLY A 95 15.21 -1.75 13.05
CA GLY A 95 16.05 -0.74 13.72
C GLY A 95 16.45 0.33 12.70
N ASP A 96 17.77 0.52 12.54
CA ASP A 96 18.33 1.43 11.54
C ASP A 96 18.64 0.76 10.20
N ALA A 97 18.40 -0.54 10.02
CA ALA A 97 18.74 -1.24 8.78
C ALA A 97 17.83 -0.81 7.61
N PRO A 98 18.35 -0.78 6.36
CA PRO A 98 17.52 -0.63 5.17
C PRO A 98 16.66 -1.87 4.93
N GLY A 99 15.53 -1.70 4.25
CA GLY A 99 14.65 -2.82 3.95
C GLY A 99 13.37 -2.44 3.21
N ALA A 100 12.41 -3.37 3.21
CA ALA A 100 11.13 -3.20 2.56
C ALA A 100 9.98 -3.76 3.40
N ILE A 101 8.81 -3.13 3.33
CA ILE A 101 7.54 -3.63 3.89
C ILE A 101 6.55 -3.78 2.74
N VAL A 102 6.10 -5.01 2.50
CA VAL A 102 5.18 -5.35 1.39
C VAL A 102 4.13 -6.35 1.87
N ASN A 103 2.88 -6.24 1.40
CA ASN A 103 1.83 -7.23 1.69
C ASN A 103 2.19 -8.62 1.12
N ALA A 104 1.81 -9.71 1.81
CA ALA A 104 2.25 -11.06 1.48
C ALA A 104 1.67 -11.65 0.19
N ASP A 105 0.58 -11.07 -0.32
CA ASP A 105 -0.10 -11.49 -1.55
C ASP A 105 0.25 -10.61 -2.76
N ILE A 106 1.39 -9.91 -2.70
CA ILE A 106 1.91 -9.06 -3.76
C ILE A 106 3.07 -9.75 -4.48
N PHE A 107 2.97 -9.88 -5.80
CA PHE A 107 4.10 -10.28 -6.63
C PHE A 107 4.93 -9.06 -7.02
N MET A 108 6.25 -9.17 -6.90
CA MET A 108 7.20 -8.11 -7.25
C MET A 108 7.95 -8.48 -8.54
N LEU A 109 7.83 -7.63 -9.55
CA LEU A 109 8.61 -7.79 -10.78
C LEU A 109 10.10 -7.66 -10.49
N ALA A 110 10.93 -8.39 -11.24
CA ALA A 110 12.37 -8.28 -11.13
C ALA A 110 12.84 -6.82 -11.30
N SER A 111 13.72 -6.37 -10.42
CA SER A 111 14.19 -4.99 -10.37
C SER A 111 15.53 -4.85 -9.63
N ASP A 112 16.13 -3.66 -9.69
CA ASP A 112 17.32 -3.30 -8.91
C ASP A 112 16.98 -2.58 -7.58
N VAL A 113 15.73 -2.63 -7.12
CA VAL A 113 15.24 -1.85 -5.97
C VAL A 113 16.06 -2.06 -4.69
N ALA A 114 16.49 -3.30 -4.40
CA ALA A 114 17.30 -3.62 -3.23
C ALA A 114 18.68 -2.95 -3.30
N ALA A 115 19.31 -2.96 -4.47
CA ALA A 115 20.59 -2.29 -4.69
C ALA A 115 20.45 -0.77 -4.57
N VAL A 116 19.36 -0.19 -5.07
CA VAL A 116 19.07 1.24 -4.97
C VAL A 116 18.95 1.70 -3.52
N ILE A 117 18.16 1.02 -2.69
CA ILE A 117 17.97 1.43 -1.28
C ILE A 117 19.20 1.14 -0.41
N ALA A 118 20.04 0.17 -0.79
CA ALA A 118 21.33 -0.07 -0.13
C ALA A 118 22.34 1.07 -0.43
N ALA A 119 22.37 1.55 -1.67
CA ALA A 119 23.38 2.50 -2.13
C ALA A 119 23.04 3.98 -1.86
N GLN A 120 21.77 4.31 -1.58
CA GLN A 120 21.31 5.71 -1.49
C GLN A 120 20.75 6.03 -0.09
N PRO A 121 21.57 6.59 0.83
CA PRO A 121 21.13 6.98 2.16
C PRO A 121 19.96 7.96 2.13
N GLY A 122 19.02 7.80 3.07
CA GLY A 122 17.81 8.62 3.18
C GLY A 122 16.71 8.33 2.15
N LYS A 123 16.95 7.47 1.15
CA LYS A 123 15.96 7.08 0.14
C LYS A 123 14.73 6.41 0.76
N VAL A 124 13.55 6.80 0.27
CA VAL A 124 12.28 6.09 0.45
C VAL A 124 11.60 5.97 -0.91
N LEU A 125 11.29 4.73 -1.30
CA LEU A 125 10.56 4.40 -2.51
C LEU A 125 9.20 3.84 -2.13
N LEU A 126 8.18 4.26 -2.87
CA LEU A 126 6.80 3.85 -2.71
C LEU A 126 6.34 3.16 -3.98
N ALA A 127 5.54 2.12 -3.84
CA ALA A 127 5.02 1.39 -4.99
C ALA A 127 3.52 1.14 -4.87
N ARG A 128 2.80 1.46 -5.93
CA ARG A 128 1.41 1.02 -6.13
C ARG A 128 1.39 -0.35 -6.77
N ARG A 129 0.37 -1.12 -6.42
CA ARG A 129 0.07 -2.36 -7.13
C ARG A 129 -0.77 -2.13 -8.39
N LEU A 130 -0.58 -3.02 -9.35
CA LEU A 130 -1.48 -3.27 -10.46
C LEU A 130 -2.38 -4.44 -10.09
N ASP A 131 -3.70 -4.22 -10.08
CA ASP A 131 -4.65 -5.31 -9.84
C ASP A 131 -4.77 -6.16 -11.12
N VAL A 132 -4.65 -7.49 -10.97
CA VAL A 132 -4.79 -8.51 -12.02
C VAL A 132 -5.94 -9.48 -11.68
N SER A 133 -6.51 -10.14 -12.69
CA SER A 133 -7.61 -11.08 -12.50
C SER A 133 -7.20 -12.33 -11.72
N SER A 134 -8.15 -12.99 -11.06
CA SER A 134 -7.94 -14.21 -10.27
C SER A 134 -7.56 -15.45 -11.07
N GLU A 135 -7.85 -15.43 -12.38
CA GLU A 135 -7.37 -16.43 -13.33
C GLU A 135 -5.97 -16.09 -13.87
N ALA A 136 -5.40 -14.99 -13.38
CA ALA A 136 -4.17 -14.36 -13.87
C ALA A 136 -4.15 -14.26 -15.40
N SER A 137 -5.29 -13.84 -15.96
CA SER A 137 -5.56 -13.79 -17.39
C SER A 137 -5.65 -12.36 -17.94
N SER A 138 -5.88 -11.35 -17.07
CA SER A 138 -6.06 -9.96 -17.50
C SER A 138 -5.59 -8.94 -16.46
N VAL A 139 -5.25 -7.74 -16.94
CA VAL A 139 -5.01 -6.57 -16.09
C VAL A 139 -6.33 -5.86 -15.84
N ILE A 140 -6.65 -5.68 -14.57
CA ILE A 140 -7.81 -4.88 -14.14
C ILE A 140 -7.37 -3.42 -14.02
N GLY A 141 -6.21 -3.16 -13.42
CA GLY A 141 -5.47 -1.91 -13.58
C GLY A 141 -4.99 -1.31 -12.25
N SER A 142 -4.45 -0.08 -12.30
CA SER A 142 -3.72 0.47 -11.15
C SER A 142 -4.61 0.78 -9.93
N TYR A 143 -4.13 0.40 -8.74
CA TYR A 143 -4.73 0.69 -7.44
C TYR A 143 -4.33 2.09 -6.97
N ASN A 144 -5.23 3.06 -7.18
CA ASN A 144 -4.93 4.47 -6.91
C ASN A 144 -5.32 4.93 -5.50
N ARG A 145 -5.61 4.01 -4.56
CA ARG A 145 -6.16 4.36 -3.23
C ARG A 145 -5.17 4.21 -2.07
N GLY A 146 -4.01 3.61 -2.33
CA GLY A 146 -2.97 3.41 -1.33
C GLY A 146 -1.69 2.86 -1.97
N ILE A 147 -0.74 2.54 -1.10
CA ILE A 147 0.60 2.04 -1.41
C ILE A 147 0.73 0.64 -0.81
N ASP A 148 1.28 -0.29 -1.58
CA ASP A 148 1.42 -1.69 -1.16
C ASP A 148 2.87 -2.11 -0.94
N GLY A 149 3.83 -1.27 -1.37
CA GLY A 149 5.25 -1.44 -1.06
C GLY A 149 5.91 -0.16 -0.57
N VAL A 150 6.62 -0.28 0.55
CA VAL A 150 7.46 0.78 1.12
C VAL A 150 8.88 0.23 1.21
N PHE A 151 9.81 0.85 0.48
CA PHE A 151 11.22 0.46 0.45
C PHE A 151 12.04 1.62 0.96
N PHE A 152 13.04 1.37 1.80
CA PHE A 152 13.71 2.43 2.51
C PHE A 152 15.16 2.08 2.81
N SER A 153 15.99 3.12 2.78
CA SER A 153 17.36 3.07 3.24
C SER A 153 17.45 3.18 4.76
N ALA A 154 18.65 2.98 5.31
CA ALA A 154 18.92 3.01 6.73
C ALA A 154 18.39 4.29 7.43
N GLY A 155 17.70 4.11 8.56
CA GLY A 155 17.14 5.20 9.37
C GLY A 155 16.07 6.05 8.66
N ALA A 156 15.61 5.67 7.46
CA ALA A 156 14.79 6.56 6.66
C ALA A 156 13.33 6.70 7.13
N LEU A 157 12.91 5.87 8.09
CA LEU A 157 11.58 5.92 8.68
C LEU A 157 11.62 6.17 10.20
N ALA A 158 12.73 6.70 10.74
CA ALA A 158 12.92 6.92 12.17
C ALA A 158 11.81 7.77 12.80
N GLU A 159 11.33 8.81 12.11
CA GLU A 159 10.26 9.67 12.64
C GLU A 159 8.89 8.97 12.68
N ILE A 160 8.70 7.92 11.87
CA ILE A 160 7.50 7.07 11.94
C ILE A 160 7.61 6.14 13.14
N ALA A 161 8.78 5.52 13.32
CA ALA A 161 9.05 4.63 14.47
C ALA A 161 8.89 5.36 15.81
N ALA A 162 9.25 6.64 15.86
CA ALA A 162 9.15 7.47 17.06
C ALA A 162 7.74 8.04 17.33
N ASP A 163 6.77 7.85 16.43
CA ASP A 163 5.42 8.36 16.60
C ASP A 163 4.43 7.24 16.97
N PRO A 164 3.93 7.19 18.22
CA PRO A 164 3.06 6.10 18.68
C PRO A 164 1.69 6.09 17.99
N ASP A 165 1.17 7.24 17.55
CA ASP A 165 -0.14 7.30 16.88
C ASP A 165 -0.06 6.77 15.44
N VAL A 166 1.08 7.02 14.78
CA VAL A 166 1.37 6.52 13.44
C VAL A 166 1.79 5.04 13.49
N GLY A 167 2.75 4.71 14.36
CA GLY A 167 3.27 3.35 14.58
C GLY A 167 2.20 2.35 15.04
N ALA A 168 1.11 2.81 15.66
CA ALA A 168 0.01 1.95 16.06
C ALA A 168 -0.83 1.39 14.89
N PHE A 169 -0.68 1.89 13.65
CA PHE A 169 -1.35 1.30 12.50
C PHE A 169 -0.76 -0.06 12.18
N GLN A 170 -1.60 -0.98 11.70
CA GLN A 170 -1.22 -2.37 11.46
C GLN A 170 -1.22 -2.71 9.98
N LEU A 171 -0.32 -3.59 9.55
CA LEU A 171 -0.34 -4.13 8.19
C LEU A 171 -1.70 -4.79 7.93
N GLY A 172 -2.30 -4.47 6.78
CA GLY A 172 -3.65 -4.93 6.41
C GLY A 172 -4.82 -4.12 7.00
N THR A 173 -4.60 -3.14 7.88
CA THR A 173 -5.67 -2.20 8.29
C THR A 173 -6.05 -1.22 7.18
N PRO A 174 -7.32 -0.82 7.06
CA PRO A 174 -7.66 0.35 6.25
C PRO A 174 -6.79 1.58 6.59
N TYR A 175 -6.31 2.29 5.57
CA TYR A 175 -5.59 3.58 5.65
C TYR A 175 -4.13 3.55 6.12
N TRP A 176 -3.54 2.41 6.53
CA TRP A 176 -2.08 2.37 6.75
C TRP A 176 -1.33 2.72 5.46
N ASP A 177 -1.87 2.25 4.33
CA ASP A 177 -1.40 2.38 2.95
C ASP A 177 -1.45 3.83 2.41
N ALA A 178 -2.07 4.74 3.14
CA ALA A 178 -2.02 6.18 2.89
C ALA A 178 -1.29 6.94 4.00
N LEU A 179 -1.46 6.52 5.27
CA LEU A 179 -0.86 7.20 6.42
C LEU A 179 0.67 7.13 6.40
N ILE A 180 1.24 5.93 6.30
CA ILE A 180 2.69 5.72 6.39
C ILE A 180 3.43 6.48 5.27
N PRO A 181 3.00 6.39 3.99
CA PRO A 181 3.63 7.16 2.92
C PRO A 181 3.49 8.68 3.07
N VAL A 182 2.33 9.16 3.54
CA VAL A 182 2.14 10.60 3.80
C VAL A 182 3.14 11.06 4.85
N VAL A 183 3.21 10.38 6.00
CA VAL A 183 4.13 10.77 7.09
C VAL A 183 5.58 10.71 6.64
N ALA A 184 6.00 9.67 5.90
CA ALA A 184 7.34 9.59 5.32
C ALA A 184 7.66 10.83 4.46
N SER A 185 6.72 11.21 3.58
CA SER A 185 6.89 12.35 2.68
C SER A 185 6.94 13.72 3.35
N LEU A 186 6.55 13.83 4.63
CA LEU A 186 6.66 15.08 5.39
C LEU A 186 8.10 15.36 5.85
N HIS A 187 8.92 14.33 5.97
CA HIS A 187 10.31 14.44 6.46
C HIS A 187 11.34 14.48 5.34
N ARG A 188 11.03 13.83 4.22
CA ARG A 188 11.99 13.64 3.14
C ARG A 188 11.30 13.50 1.79
N GLU A 189 12.10 13.51 0.74
CA GLU A 189 11.64 13.14 -0.58
C GLU A 189 11.32 11.65 -0.65
N VAL A 190 10.17 11.35 -1.22
CA VAL A 190 9.74 9.98 -1.52
C VAL A 190 9.55 9.89 -3.02
N GLU A 191 9.99 8.79 -3.62
CA GLU A 191 9.84 8.56 -5.05
C GLU A 191 8.90 7.38 -5.28
N PHE A 192 8.18 7.41 -6.40
CA PHE A 192 7.26 6.33 -6.76
C PHE A 192 7.92 5.42 -7.79
N VAL A 193 8.06 4.13 -7.49
CA VAL A 193 8.52 3.15 -8.47
C VAL A 193 7.49 3.06 -9.60
N ALA A 194 7.95 3.13 -10.85
CA ALA A 194 7.08 3.13 -12.02
C ALA A 194 6.27 1.83 -12.11
N ALA A 195 4.98 1.94 -12.42
CA ALA A 195 4.16 0.79 -12.71
C ALA A 195 4.41 0.26 -14.15
N PRO A 196 4.31 -1.06 -14.40
CA PRO A 196 4.04 -2.11 -13.41
C PRO A 196 5.29 -2.43 -12.58
N PHE A 197 5.13 -2.66 -11.27
CA PHE A 197 6.22 -3.14 -10.41
C PHE A 197 5.71 -4.13 -9.37
N LEU A 198 4.59 -3.80 -8.72
CA LEU A 198 3.87 -4.71 -7.84
C LEU A 198 2.58 -5.18 -8.51
N LEU A 199 2.28 -6.46 -8.44
CA LEU A 199 1.04 -7.07 -8.95
C LEU A 199 0.24 -7.67 -7.80
N HIS A 200 -1.09 -7.55 -7.87
CA HIS A 200 -1.99 -8.11 -6.88
C HIS A 200 -3.16 -8.79 -7.53
N GLU A 201 -3.38 -10.05 -7.18
CA GLU A 201 -4.59 -10.74 -7.59
C GLU A 201 -5.79 -10.12 -6.90
N ILE A 202 -6.73 -9.55 -7.67
CA ILE A 202 -7.88 -8.87 -7.09
C ILE A 202 -8.71 -9.87 -6.28
N HIS A 203 -9.10 -9.46 -5.09
CA HIS A 203 -10.08 -10.20 -4.30
C HIS A 203 -11.01 -9.26 -3.53
N PRO A 204 -12.22 -9.71 -3.16
CA PRO A 204 -13.16 -8.86 -2.44
C PRO A 204 -12.61 -8.41 -1.09
N ALA A 205 -12.47 -7.09 -0.92
CA ALA A 205 -12.13 -6.51 0.37
C ALA A 205 -13.27 -6.77 1.39
N ARG A 206 -12.95 -7.40 2.52
CA ARG A 206 -13.91 -7.73 3.60
C ARG A 206 -13.79 -6.78 4.80
N TRP A 207 -13.77 -5.49 4.53
CA TRP A 207 -13.63 -4.49 5.60
C TRP A 207 -14.94 -4.31 6.36
N ASN A 208 -14.85 -4.29 7.69
CA ASN A 208 -15.95 -3.86 8.54
C ASN A 208 -16.13 -2.34 8.38
N LYS A 209 -17.37 -1.90 8.08
CA LYS A 209 -17.66 -0.48 7.80
C LYS A 209 -17.43 0.44 9.00
N VAL A 210 -17.67 -0.06 10.22
CA VAL A 210 -17.49 0.70 11.47
C VAL A 210 -16.01 0.93 11.69
N GLU A 211 -15.21 -0.13 11.62
CA GLU A 211 -13.75 -0.07 11.75
C GLU A 211 -13.12 0.78 10.65
N TYR A 212 -13.60 0.65 9.40
CA TYR A 212 -13.15 1.47 8.28
C TYR A 212 -13.37 2.98 8.54
N LYS A 213 -14.51 3.35 9.13
CA LYS A 213 -14.80 4.75 9.51
C LYS A 213 -13.89 5.20 10.65
N ALA A 214 -13.70 4.37 11.68
CA ALA A 214 -12.85 4.68 12.83
C ALA A 214 -11.37 4.82 12.44
N LEU A 215 -10.84 3.90 11.65
CA LEU A 215 -9.46 3.93 11.16
C LEU A 215 -9.19 5.12 10.23
N ARG A 216 -10.16 5.51 9.39
CA ARG A 216 -10.05 6.75 8.61
C ARG A 216 -9.84 7.96 9.51
N GLU A 217 -10.69 8.09 10.54
CA GLU A 217 -10.58 9.21 11.46
C GLU A 217 -9.25 9.19 12.20
N LYS A 218 -8.84 8.02 12.71
CA LYS A 218 -7.56 7.88 13.41
C LYS A 218 -6.37 8.22 12.50
N ALA A 219 -6.38 7.77 11.25
CA ALA A 219 -5.31 8.04 10.28
C ALA A 219 -5.20 9.54 9.95
N VAL A 220 -6.33 10.19 9.71
CA VAL A 220 -6.37 11.64 9.44
C VAL A 220 -5.84 12.42 10.64
N ARG A 221 -6.29 12.08 11.85
CA ARG A 221 -5.84 12.76 13.08
C ARG A 221 -4.35 12.53 13.32
N ALA A 222 -3.86 11.30 13.16
CA ALA A 222 -2.43 10.98 13.29
C ALA A 222 -1.58 11.78 12.29
N ALA A 223 -1.97 11.82 11.01
CA ALA A 223 -1.24 12.57 9.99
C ALA A 223 -1.18 14.09 10.29
N ILE A 224 -2.30 14.69 10.69
CA ILE A 224 -2.39 16.13 11.00
C ILE A 224 -1.61 16.46 12.28
N ALA A 225 -1.75 15.64 13.32
CA ALA A 225 -1.02 15.83 14.57
C ALA A 225 0.49 15.71 14.35
N HIS A 226 0.92 14.71 13.58
CA HIS A 226 2.30 14.52 13.19
C HIS A 226 2.84 15.73 12.39
N ALA A 227 2.14 16.13 11.33
CA ALA A 227 2.52 17.29 10.53
C ALA A 227 2.61 18.57 11.38
N THR A 228 1.68 18.76 12.32
CA THR A 228 1.64 19.91 13.23
C THR A 228 2.87 19.95 14.14
N ARG A 229 3.24 18.79 14.72
CA ARG A 229 4.44 18.65 15.57
C ARG A 229 5.71 19.07 14.85
N TRP A 230 5.81 18.73 13.56
CA TRP A 230 7.01 18.96 12.75
C TRP A 230 6.96 20.22 11.88
N ARG A 231 5.86 20.97 11.91
CA ARG A 231 5.62 22.14 11.06
C ARG A 231 6.76 23.16 11.08
N ALA A 232 7.33 23.42 12.26
CA ALA A 232 8.36 24.43 12.43
C ALA A 232 9.73 24.02 11.85
N SER A 233 10.01 22.73 11.75
CA SER A 233 11.32 22.20 11.35
C SER A 233 11.31 21.45 10.02
N ARG A 234 10.14 21.14 9.47
CA ARG A 234 9.96 20.40 8.22
C ARG A 234 9.09 21.20 7.23
N PRO A 235 9.67 21.78 6.17
CA PRO A 235 8.92 22.58 5.19
C PRO A 235 7.76 21.82 4.53
N ARG A 236 7.92 20.53 4.23
CA ARG A 236 6.86 19.69 3.65
C ARG A 236 5.69 19.46 4.60
N ALA A 237 5.94 19.43 5.92
CA ALA A 237 4.87 19.34 6.91
C ALA A 237 4.02 20.63 6.96
N ASP A 238 4.66 21.80 6.89
CA ASP A 238 3.95 23.08 6.78
C ASP A 238 3.19 23.21 5.45
N GLU A 239 3.80 22.79 4.34
CA GLU A 239 3.15 22.76 3.03
C GLU A 239 1.91 21.85 3.03
N PHE A 240 2.02 20.64 3.58
CA PHE A 240 0.90 19.72 3.73
C PHE A 240 -0.26 20.34 4.52
N LEU A 241 0.01 21.00 5.64
CA LEU A 241 -1.01 21.64 6.48
C LEU A 241 -1.67 22.82 5.77
N LYS A 242 -0.88 23.71 5.15
CA LYS A 242 -1.39 24.84 4.37
C LYS A 242 -2.26 24.38 3.20
N GLY A 243 -1.81 23.35 2.49
CA GLY A 243 -2.55 22.74 1.40
C GLY A 243 -3.85 22.07 1.85
N LEU A 244 -3.84 21.42 3.03
CA LEU A 244 -5.04 20.86 3.64
C LEU A 244 -6.06 21.96 3.99
N ASP A 245 -5.62 23.02 4.65
CA ASP A 245 -6.50 24.14 5.02
C ASP A 245 -7.11 24.80 3.78
N ALA A 246 -6.31 25.02 2.73
CA ALA A 246 -6.80 25.54 1.46
C ALA A 246 -7.81 24.59 0.78
N TYR A 247 -7.57 23.28 0.83
CA TYR A 247 -8.48 22.27 0.28
C TYR A 247 -9.83 22.22 1.02
N LEU A 248 -9.78 22.32 2.35
CA LEU A 248 -10.96 22.31 3.22
C LEU A 248 -11.71 23.66 3.22
N GLY A 249 -11.04 24.76 2.82
CA GLY A 249 -11.57 26.12 2.88
C GLY A 249 -11.49 26.73 4.28
N GLY A 250 -10.50 26.34 5.08
CA GLY A 250 -10.31 26.77 6.47
C GLY A 250 -9.63 25.68 7.31
N PRO A 251 -9.38 25.94 8.61
CA PRO A 251 -8.69 25.00 9.49
C PRO A 251 -9.42 23.66 9.60
N PHE A 252 -8.67 22.57 9.80
CA PHE A 252 -9.26 21.24 10.02
C PHE A 252 -10.21 21.21 11.23
N GLU A 253 -9.81 21.78 12.36
CA GLU A 253 -10.65 21.86 13.55
C GLU A 253 -11.67 23.02 13.46
N PRO A 254 -12.92 22.83 13.95
CA PRO A 254 -13.48 21.59 14.51
C PRO A 254 -13.69 20.50 13.43
N ALA A 255 -13.29 19.26 13.75
CA ALA A 255 -13.30 18.12 12.84
C ALA A 255 -14.68 17.49 12.68
N SER A 256 -15.44 17.93 11.68
CA SER A 256 -16.68 17.25 11.26
C SER A 256 -16.41 15.95 10.48
N GLU A 257 -17.38 15.02 10.42
CA GLU A 257 -17.27 13.80 9.61
C GLU A 257 -16.95 14.11 8.13
N ARG A 258 -17.49 15.21 7.60
CA ARG A 258 -17.19 15.65 6.24
C ARG A 258 -15.74 16.10 6.09
N LYS A 259 -15.21 16.91 7.02
CA LYS A 259 -13.81 17.32 7.01
C LYS A 259 -12.87 16.12 7.14
N ILE A 260 -13.18 15.14 7.98
CA ILE A 260 -12.40 13.89 8.07
C ILE A 260 -12.36 13.15 6.73
N LYS A 261 -13.51 13.01 6.05
CA LYS A 261 -13.57 12.37 4.73
C LYS A 261 -12.78 13.15 3.67
N ASP A 262 -12.95 14.46 3.63
CA ASP A 262 -12.26 15.32 2.66
C ASP A 262 -10.74 15.38 2.97
N ALA A 263 -10.31 15.36 4.24
CA ALA A 263 -8.90 15.25 4.63
C ALA A 263 -8.26 13.91 4.23
N ALA A 264 -8.98 12.78 4.37
CA ALA A 264 -8.50 11.49 3.88
C ALA A 264 -8.36 11.45 2.34
N VAL A 265 -9.21 12.19 1.61
CA VAL A 265 -9.04 12.39 0.17
C VAL A 265 -7.81 13.25 -0.10
N TYR A 266 -7.61 14.31 0.68
CA TYR A 266 -6.44 15.18 0.58
C TYR A 266 -5.12 14.43 0.77
N MET A 267 -5.02 13.52 1.76
CA MET A 267 -3.85 12.65 1.96
C MET A 267 -3.47 11.88 0.68
N ASN A 268 -4.45 11.33 -0.03
CA ASN A 268 -4.21 10.64 -1.31
C ASN A 268 -3.80 11.59 -2.43
N LEU A 269 -4.37 12.80 -2.46
CA LEU A 269 -4.01 13.82 -3.44
C LEU A 269 -2.60 14.37 -3.22
N TRP A 270 -2.17 14.46 -1.96
CA TRP A 270 -0.80 14.80 -1.60
C TRP A 270 0.19 13.79 -2.17
N LEU A 271 -0.06 12.49 -1.98
CA LEU A 271 0.75 11.44 -2.59
C LEU A 271 0.71 11.48 -4.13
N ALA A 272 -0.47 11.71 -4.72
CA ALA A 272 -0.60 11.82 -6.17
C ALA A 272 0.11 13.06 -6.76
N LYS A 273 0.31 14.13 -5.98
CA LYS A 273 1.14 15.28 -6.36
C LYS A 273 2.60 14.86 -6.49
N ILE A 274 3.10 14.08 -5.54
CA ILE A 274 4.48 13.60 -5.51
C ILE A 274 4.74 12.60 -6.63
N GLU A 275 3.79 11.70 -6.89
CA GLU A 275 3.86 10.66 -7.93
C GLU A 275 3.93 11.20 -9.38
N THR A 276 3.79 12.51 -9.60
CA THR A 276 3.78 13.11 -10.96
C THR A 276 5.05 12.84 -11.77
N ARG A 277 6.15 12.45 -11.12
CA ARG A 277 7.36 11.95 -11.76
C ARG A 277 7.70 10.58 -11.15
N PRO A 278 7.53 9.48 -11.90
CA PRO A 278 8.03 8.18 -11.47
C PRO A 278 9.54 8.24 -11.20
N SER A 279 10.03 7.38 -10.30
CA SER A 279 11.44 7.24 -10.02
C SER A 279 12.19 6.85 -11.28
N GLU A 280 13.23 7.60 -11.62
CA GLU A 280 14.18 7.26 -12.68
C GLU A 280 15.33 6.37 -12.14
N THR A 281 15.35 6.12 -10.84
CA THR A 281 16.46 5.41 -10.18
C THR A 281 16.28 3.91 -10.14
N VAL A 282 15.04 3.41 -10.11
CA VAL A 282 14.73 1.98 -10.09
C VAL A 282 14.45 1.50 -11.50
N ARG A 283 15.16 0.46 -11.92
CA ARG A 283 14.93 -0.25 -13.18
C ARG A 283 14.11 -1.50 -12.91
N VAL A 284 12.94 -1.56 -13.53
CA VAL A 284 12.06 -2.73 -13.50
C VAL A 284 12.24 -3.51 -14.79
N ASP A 285 12.44 -4.82 -14.69
CA ASP A 285 12.50 -5.71 -15.85
C ASP A 285 11.08 -6.07 -16.32
N PHE A 286 10.69 -5.49 -17.45
CA PHE A 286 9.39 -5.74 -18.06
C PHE A 286 9.34 -7.02 -18.91
N ASN A 287 10.46 -7.74 -19.04
CA ASN A 287 10.52 -9.02 -19.76
C ASN A 287 10.20 -10.23 -18.88
N ASP A 288 9.81 -9.99 -17.63
CA ASP A 288 9.39 -11.04 -16.71
C ASP A 288 8.30 -11.93 -17.37
N PRO A 289 8.49 -13.27 -17.42
CA PRO A 289 7.51 -14.18 -17.99
C PRO A 289 6.10 -14.04 -17.39
N VAL A 290 6.01 -13.61 -16.13
CA VAL A 290 4.75 -13.30 -15.45
C VAL A 290 4.07 -12.11 -16.13
N ILE A 291 4.81 -11.05 -16.45
CA ILE A 291 4.29 -9.92 -17.25
C ILE A 291 3.87 -10.39 -18.64
N ALA A 292 4.65 -11.25 -19.30
CA ALA A 292 4.33 -11.76 -20.63
C ALA A 292 2.99 -12.53 -20.67
N ARG A 293 2.59 -13.17 -19.56
CA ARG A 293 1.27 -13.78 -19.38
C ARG A 293 0.15 -12.74 -19.39
N PHE A 294 0.40 -11.55 -18.84
CA PHE A 294 -0.57 -10.43 -18.78
C PHE A 294 -0.52 -9.51 -20.02
N VAL A 295 0.66 -9.35 -20.66
CA VAL A 295 0.94 -8.40 -21.75
C VAL A 295 0.28 -8.78 -23.07
N ARG A 296 0.03 -10.08 -23.34
CA ARG A 296 -0.66 -10.50 -24.58
C ARG A 296 -2.04 -9.84 -24.76
N GLN A 297 -2.65 -9.28 -23.70
CA GLN A 297 -3.88 -8.48 -23.80
C GLN A 297 -3.75 -7.00 -23.42
N ILE A 298 -2.67 -6.54 -22.77
CA ILE A 298 -2.43 -5.09 -22.57
C ILE A 298 -2.41 -4.36 -23.92
N PHE A 299 -1.97 -5.05 -24.99
CA PHE A 299 -1.94 -4.52 -26.36
C PHE A 299 -3.14 -4.95 -27.23
N SER A 300 -4.10 -5.73 -26.72
CA SER A 300 -5.32 -6.11 -27.47
C SER A 300 -6.51 -5.20 -27.20
N HIS A 301 -6.41 -4.28 -26.23
CA HIS A 301 -7.51 -3.42 -25.80
C HIS A 301 -7.05 -1.97 -25.64
N THR A 302 -7.83 -1.04 -26.22
CA THR A 302 -7.61 0.40 -26.04
C THR A 302 -7.82 0.79 -24.57
N ALA A 303 -7.20 1.88 -24.12
CA ALA A 303 -7.32 2.38 -22.73
C ALA A 303 -8.79 2.57 -22.26
N GLU A 304 -9.72 2.76 -23.20
CA GLU A 304 -11.16 2.83 -22.94
C GLU A 304 -11.75 1.45 -22.56
N ALA A 305 -11.30 0.36 -23.18
CA ALA A 305 -11.74 -1.00 -22.87
C ALA A 305 -11.23 -1.48 -21.49
N LEU A 306 -10.01 -1.10 -21.08
CA LEU A 306 -9.49 -1.35 -19.72
C LEU A 306 -10.29 -0.60 -18.63
N THR A 307 -10.89 0.54 -18.98
CA THR A 307 -11.75 1.30 -18.05
C THR A 307 -13.15 0.68 -17.92
N ILE A 308 -13.63 -0.01 -18.96
CA ILE A 308 -14.90 -0.75 -18.98
C ILE A 308 -14.75 -2.09 -18.22
N ALA A 309 -13.62 -2.79 -18.41
CA ALA A 309 -13.28 -4.01 -17.68
C ALA A 309 -13.08 -3.76 -16.17
N LYS A 310 -12.47 -2.64 -15.77
CA LYS A 310 -12.40 -2.16 -14.36
C LYS A 310 -13.74 -2.08 -13.66
N TRP A 311 -14.83 -1.96 -14.41
CA TRP A 311 -16.13 -1.60 -13.86
C TRP A 311 -17.14 -2.75 -13.85
N LEU A 312 -17.09 -3.65 -14.84
CA LEU A 312 -17.94 -4.84 -14.83
C LEU A 312 -17.62 -5.79 -13.66
N ASP A 313 -16.36 -5.82 -13.21
CA ASP A 313 -15.88 -6.76 -12.18
C ASP A 313 -15.81 -6.19 -10.75
N ALA A 314 -16.25 -4.94 -10.54
CA ALA A 314 -16.17 -4.30 -9.23
C ALA A 314 -17.35 -4.67 -8.30
N ARG A 315 -17.16 -5.76 -7.55
CA ARG A 315 -17.56 -5.93 -6.12
C ARG A 315 -18.94 -6.47 -5.72
N GLU A 316 -19.68 -7.22 -6.52
CA GLU A 316 -20.82 -7.99 -5.99
C GLU A 316 -20.86 -9.39 -6.61
N ALA A 317 -21.33 -10.37 -5.84
CA ALA A 317 -21.59 -11.72 -6.33
C ALA A 317 -22.45 -11.64 -7.59
N ASP A 318 -21.91 -12.08 -8.72
CA ASP A 318 -22.69 -12.22 -9.94
C ASP A 318 -23.72 -13.31 -9.72
N GLY A 319 -24.95 -12.85 -9.46
CA GLY A 319 -26.13 -13.69 -9.28
C GLY A 319 -27.44 -12.90 -9.22
N GLU A 320 -27.49 -11.70 -8.63
CA GLU A 320 -28.80 -11.14 -8.22
C GLU A 320 -29.02 -9.62 -8.42
N THR A 321 -28.32 -8.92 -9.32
CA THR A 321 -28.62 -7.50 -9.60
C THR A 321 -29.13 -7.22 -11.01
N ASN A 322 -30.38 -6.72 -11.12
CA ASN A 322 -31.00 -6.29 -12.37
C ASN A 322 -30.25 -5.09 -12.99
N LEU A 323 -30.11 -5.11 -14.33
CA LEU A 323 -29.53 -4.11 -15.22
C LEU A 323 -29.85 -2.65 -14.84
N PHE A 324 -31.07 -2.36 -14.39
CA PHE A 324 -31.48 -1.01 -14.01
C PHE A 324 -30.72 -0.46 -12.78
N GLN A 325 -30.42 -1.32 -11.81
CA GLN A 325 -29.62 -0.93 -10.63
C GLN A 325 -28.15 -0.72 -11.01
N LYS A 326 -27.63 -1.53 -11.94
CA LYS A 326 -26.29 -1.35 -12.54
C LYS A 326 -26.18 0.01 -13.24
N ALA A 327 -27.17 0.38 -14.05
CA ALA A 327 -27.25 1.67 -14.74
C ALA A 327 -27.36 2.87 -13.77
N ARG A 328 -28.21 2.77 -12.74
CA ARG A 328 -28.33 3.85 -11.73
C ARG A 328 -27.05 4.06 -10.92
N ARG A 329 -26.33 2.97 -10.62
CA ARG A 329 -25.00 3.03 -9.98
C ARG A 329 -23.96 3.65 -10.92
N PHE A 330 -23.97 3.30 -12.20
CA PHE A 330 -23.14 3.91 -13.24
C PHE A 330 -23.31 5.43 -13.30
N VAL A 331 -24.55 5.92 -13.37
CA VAL A 331 -24.83 7.37 -13.40
C VAL A 331 -24.35 8.07 -12.12
N LYS A 332 -24.65 7.52 -10.93
CA LYS A 332 -24.15 8.07 -9.66
C LYS A 332 -22.63 8.09 -9.59
N MET A 333 -21.96 7.10 -10.18
CA MET A 333 -20.52 7.01 -10.21
C MET A 333 -19.91 8.01 -11.19
N MET A 334 -20.45 8.17 -12.40
CA MET A 334 -20.02 9.19 -13.36
C MET A 334 -20.08 10.60 -12.75
N LEU A 335 -21.13 10.87 -11.98
CA LEU A 335 -21.25 12.12 -11.21
C LEU A 335 -20.18 12.24 -10.11
N LYS A 336 -19.84 11.16 -9.40
CA LYS A 336 -18.75 11.13 -8.41
C LYS A 336 -17.37 11.30 -9.05
N THR A 337 -17.11 10.64 -10.18
CA THR A 337 -15.84 10.73 -10.92
C THR A 337 -15.64 12.14 -11.47
N ARG A 338 -16.67 12.74 -12.09
CA ARG A 338 -16.63 14.15 -12.50
C ARG A 338 -16.39 15.09 -11.32
N LYS A 339 -16.98 14.80 -10.15
CA LYS A 339 -16.74 15.57 -8.92
C LYS A 339 -15.30 15.39 -8.40
N ALA A 340 -14.75 14.18 -8.47
CA ALA A 340 -13.37 13.87 -8.08
C ALA A 340 -12.36 14.53 -9.04
N GLN A 341 -12.60 14.48 -10.35
CA GLN A 341 -11.79 15.16 -11.37
C GLN A 341 -11.82 16.67 -11.19
N ARG A 342 -12.99 17.27 -10.92
CA ARG A 342 -13.09 18.70 -10.58
C ARG A 342 -12.33 19.04 -9.29
N ARG A 343 -12.38 18.17 -8.28
CA ARG A 343 -11.60 18.33 -7.04
C ARG A 343 -10.10 18.22 -7.31
N ALA A 344 -9.65 17.27 -8.12
CA ALA A 344 -8.24 17.11 -8.50
C ALA A 344 -7.73 18.29 -9.35
N ALA A 345 -8.56 18.82 -10.25
CA ALA A 345 -8.24 20.04 -11.01
C ALA A 345 -8.12 21.26 -10.10
N LYS A 346 -9.04 21.42 -9.13
CA LYS A 346 -8.96 22.50 -8.11
C LYS A 346 -7.71 22.37 -7.23
N VAL A 347 -7.30 21.15 -6.92
CA VAL A 347 -6.07 20.86 -6.17
C VAL A 347 -4.85 21.25 -6.98
N ARG A 348 -4.76 20.89 -8.27
CA ARG A 348 -3.65 21.32 -9.15
C ARG A 348 -3.49 22.84 -9.22
N THR A 349 -4.58 23.60 -9.15
CA THR A 349 -4.50 25.08 -9.12
C THR A 349 -4.05 25.65 -7.77
N LEU A 350 -4.17 24.89 -6.68
CA LEU A 350 -3.72 25.29 -5.33
C LEU A 350 -2.23 25.03 -5.10
N PHE A 351 -1.57 24.28 -5.98
CA PHE A 351 -0.17 23.86 -5.87
C PHE A 351 0.67 24.28 -7.09
N ARG A 352 0.39 25.44 -7.69
CA ARG A 352 1.31 26.02 -8.68
C ARG A 352 2.62 26.37 -7.99
N ASP A 353 3.73 26.02 -8.65
CA ASP A 353 5.08 26.50 -8.34
C ASP A 353 5.12 28.03 -8.32
#